data_AF-A0A4P7R7Z4-F1
#
_entry.id   AF-A0A4P7R7Z4-F1
#
_cell.length_a   1.000
_cell.length_b   1.000
_cell.length_c   1.000
_cell.angle_alpha   90.00
_cell.angle_beta   90.00
_cell.angle_gamma   90.00
#
_symmetry.space_group_name_H-M   'P 1'
#
loop_
_entity.id
_entity.type
_entity.pdbx_description
1 polymer ?
#
loop_
_entity_poly.entity_id
_entity_poly.type
_entity_poly.pdbx_seq_one_letter_code
_entity_poly.pdbx_strand_id
1 'polypeptide(L)'
;MQPSDLQVAVSQGADFPWWALFAIVSASGVGAYLATYLAKKGEARALREDFESIRSQLKATTADAEEIKQALFGKSWRSQQQWSAREAQYRDLLGQLYTFKTFLLELSEFYLTPGSEHTPDNQMGPNFENVRGKAKTASTEIFRSSGTAAMYLSPEALASLDKLRSEHWLLESFGAVSTADYVHEAFKLASEAYENVLAEAKQTLGLPGGGA
;
A
#
# COMPACT_ATOMS: atom_id res chain seq x y z
N MET A 1 8.79 -96.03 -59.07
CA MET A 1 9.19 -94.61 -59.15
C MET A 1 10.35 -94.54 -60.13
N GLN A 2 10.09 -94.06 -61.34
CA GLN A 2 11.12 -93.94 -62.37
C GLN A 2 12.01 -92.72 -62.07
N PRO A 3 13.31 -92.74 -62.42
CA PRO A 3 14.23 -91.62 -62.19
C PRO A 3 13.85 -90.32 -62.95
N SER A 4 12.86 -90.39 -63.85
CA SER A 4 12.29 -89.24 -64.56
C SER A 4 11.38 -88.36 -63.71
N ASP A 5 10.73 -88.89 -62.67
CA ASP A 5 9.75 -88.14 -61.86
C ASP A 5 10.43 -87.16 -60.89
N LEU A 6 11.64 -87.51 -60.42
CA LEU A 6 12.48 -86.65 -59.57
C LEU A 6 13.06 -85.45 -60.34
N GLN A 7 13.39 -85.63 -61.63
CA GLN A 7 13.94 -84.54 -62.44
C GLN A 7 12.88 -83.49 -62.80
N VAL A 8 11.62 -83.91 -63.01
CA VAL A 8 10.49 -83.00 -63.26
C VAL A 8 10.08 -82.23 -62.00
N ALA A 9 10.14 -82.87 -60.82
CA ALA A 9 9.87 -82.20 -59.55
C ALA A 9 10.96 -81.16 -59.19
N VAL A 10 12.22 -81.44 -59.53
CA VAL A 10 13.35 -80.50 -59.28
C VAL A 10 13.37 -79.35 -60.29
N SER A 11 13.00 -79.57 -61.57
CA SER A 11 12.91 -78.48 -62.54
C SER A 11 11.72 -77.55 -62.29
N GLN A 12 10.56 -78.09 -61.88
CA GLN A 12 9.40 -77.26 -61.50
C GLN A 12 9.60 -76.52 -60.16
N GLY A 13 10.46 -77.03 -59.28
CA GLY A 13 10.88 -76.32 -58.05
C GLY A 13 11.82 -75.14 -58.30
N ALA A 14 12.54 -75.14 -59.42
CA ALA A 14 13.41 -74.03 -59.84
C ALA A 14 12.63 -72.87 -60.50
N ASP A 15 11.46 -73.15 -61.08
CA ASP A 15 10.54 -72.15 -61.65
C ASP A 15 9.67 -71.44 -60.58
N PHE A 16 9.64 -71.96 -59.34
CA PHE A 16 8.91 -71.32 -58.24
C PHE A 16 9.84 -70.34 -57.50
N PRO A 17 9.59 -69.01 -57.54
CA PRO A 17 10.54 -68.02 -57.08
C PRO A 17 10.45 -67.86 -55.55
N TRP A 18 10.83 -68.88 -54.80
CA TRP A 18 10.83 -68.89 -53.33
C TRP A 18 11.69 -67.74 -52.75
N TRP A 19 12.73 -67.32 -53.47
CA TRP A 19 13.54 -66.16 -53.15
C TRP A 19 12.74 -64.84 -53.21
N ALA A 20 11.75 -64.74 -54.09
CA ALA A 20 10.88 -63.57 -54.20
C ALA A 20 9.92 -63.49 -52.99
N LEU A 21 9.38 -64.62 -52.54
CA LEU A 21 8.58 -64.68 -51.30
C LEU A 21 9.41 -64.28 -50.08
N PHE A 22 10.65 -64.77 -49.99
CA PHE A 22 11.57 -64.39 -48.92
C PHE A 22 11.90 -62.89 -48.95
N ALA A 23 12.13 -62.33 -50.14
CA ALA A 23 12.37 -60.89 -50.32
C ALA A 23 11.15 -60.05 -49.92
N ILE A 24 9.93 -60.47 -50.28
CA ILE A 24 8.68 -59.78 -49.90
C ILE A 24 8.48 -59.80 -48.39
N VAL A 25 8.63 -60.96 -47.74
CA VAL A 25 8.49 -61.08 -46.28
C VAL A 25 9.55 -60.25 -45.56
N SER A 26 10.80 -60.28 -46.03
CA SER A 26 11.89 -59.48 -45.46
C SER A 26 11.64 -57.98 -45.62
N ALA A 27 11.23 -57.53 -46.80
CA ALA A 27 10.88 -56.14 -47.06
C ALA A 27 9.69 -55.68 -46.20
N SER A 28 8.70 -56.55 -45.99
CA SER A 28 7.55 -56.29 -45.11
C SER A 28 7.97 -56.11 -43.65
N GLY A 29 8.84 -57.00 -43.15
CA GLY A 29 9.37 -56.93 -41.78
C GLY A 29 10.22 -55.69 -41.53
N VAL A 30 11.10 -55.34 -42.48
CA VAL A 30 11.90 -54.10 -42.42
C VAL A 30 11.00 -52.86 -42.48
N GLY A 31 9.98 -52.87 -43.35
CA GLY A 31 9.01 -51.78 -43.44
C GLY A 31 8.23 -51.58 -42.13
N ALA A 32 7.74 -52.65 -41.51
CA ALA A 32 7.04 -52.58 -40.23
C ALA A 32 7.94 -52.11 -39.08
N TYR A 33 9.20 -52.57 -39.03
CA TYR A 33 10.16 -52.13 -38.02
C TYR A 33 10.51 -50.64 -38.18
N LEU A 34 10.76 -50.18 -39.41
CA LEU A 34 11.03 -48.77 -39.68
C LEU A 34 9.83 -47.88 -39.37
N ALA A 35 8.62 -48.31 -39.72
CA ALA A 35 7.39 -47.57 -39.43
C ALA A 35 7.19 -47.38 -37.92
N THR A 36 7.37 -48.45 -37.12
CA THR A 36 7.23 -48.38 -35.66
C THR A 36 8.35 -47.57 -35.01
N TYR A 37 9.59 -47.64 -35.52
CA TYR A 37 10.70 -46.82 -35.05
C TYR A 37 10.48 -45.33 -35.34
N LEU A 38 10.05 -44.98 -36.55
CA LEU A 38 9.72 -43.61 -36.95
C LEU A 38 8.54 -43.05 -36.15
N ALA A 39 7.50 -43.87 -35.91
CA ALA A 39 6.36 -43.48 -35.08
C ALA A 39 6.80 -43.14 -33.65
N LYS A 40 7.54 -44.04 -32.99
CA LYS A 40 8.06 -43.80 -31.63
C LYS A 40 8.99 -42.58 -31.55
N LYS A 41 9.83 -42.37 -32.56
CA LYS A 41 10.73 -41.21 -32.63
C LYS A 41 9.93 -39.91 -32.85
N GLY A 42 8.86 -39.96 -33.64
CA GLY A 42 7.92 -38.87 -33.84
C GLY A 42 7.17 -38.51 -32.54
N GLU A 43 6.63 -39.50 -31.84
CA GLU A 43 5.97 -39.33 -30.54
C GLU A 43 6.91 -38.75 -29.50
N ALA A 44 8.13 -39.28 -29.37
CA ALA A 44 9.12 -38.77 -28.42
C ALA A 44 9.54 -37.33 -28.74
N ARG A 45 9.54 -36.95 -30.03
CA ARG A 45 9.83 -35.58 -30.46
C ARG A 45 8.67 -34.64 -30.13
N ALA A 46 7.44 -35.01 -30.50
CA ALA A 46 6.24 -34.23 -30.21
C ALA A 46 6.07 -34.02 -28.69
N LEU A 47 6.27 -35.08 -27.90
CA LEU A 47 6.22 -35.01 -26.44
C LEU A 47 7.26 -34.05 -25.87
N ARG A 48 8.48 -34.05 -26.42
CA ARG A 48 9.55 -33.13 -25.99
C ARG A 48 9.23 -31.67 -26.34
N GLU A 49 8.69 -31.42 -27.54
CA GLU A 49 8.24 -30.10 -27.97
C GLU A 49 7.07 -29.59 -27.10
N ASP A 50 6.10 -30.44 -26.77
CA ASP A 50 4.99 -30.12 -25.87
C ASP A 50 5.48 -29.81 -24.45
N PHE A 51 6.39 -30.63 -23.90
CA PHE A 51 6.97 -30.37 -22.58
C PHE A 51 7.76 -29.06 -22.54
N GLU A 52 8.49 -28.73 -23.60
CA GLU A 52 9.24 -27.48 -23.69
C GLU A 52 8.30 -26.27 -23.77
N SER A 53 7.22 -26.38 -24.54
CA SER A 53 6.14 -25.38 -24.61
C SER A 53 5.47 -25.19 -23.25
N ILE A 54 5.05 -26.27 -22.58
CA ILE A 54 4.43 -26.22 -21.26
C ILE A 54 5.38 -25.60 -20.22
N ARG A 55 6.65 -26.00 -20.23
CA ARG A 55 7.66 -25.43 -19.33
C ARG A 55 7.88 -23.94 -19.58
N SER A 56 7.89 -23.53 -20.84
CA SER A 56 8.00 -22.13 -21.24
C SER A 56 6.81 -21.33 -20.74
N GLN A 57 5.58 -21.83 -20.96
CA GLN A 57 4.35 -21.21 -20.48
C GLN A 57 4.32 -21.09 -18.95
N LEU A 58 4.73 -22.15 -18.23
CA LEU A 58 4.82 -22.13 -16.77
C LEU A 58 5.83 -21.10 -16.26
N LYS A 59 7.01 -21.00 -16.91
CA LYS A 59 8.01 -19.98 -16.57
C LYS A 59 7.48 -18.57 -16.82
N ALA A 60 6.85 -18.32 -17.97
CA ALA A 60 6.25 -17.04 -18.30
C ALA A 60 5.17 -16.66 -17.27
N THR A 61 4.24 -17.58 -16.99
CA THR A 61 3.16 -17.36 -16.01
C THR A 61 3.71 -17.10 -14.60
N THR A 62 4.79 -17.79 -14.22
CA THR A 62 5.42 -17.58 -12.91
C THR A 62 6.11 -16.22 -12.83
N ALA A 63 6.83 -15.84 -13.89
CA ALA A 63 7.47 -14.52 -13.98
C ALA A 63 6.42 -13.40 -13.94
N ASP A 64 5.35 -13.51 -14.71
CA ASP A 64 4.24 -12.55 -14.72
C ASP A 64 3.57 -12.47 -13.34
N ALA A 65 3.35 -13.61 -12.67
CA ALA A 65 2.77 -13.65 -11.33
C ALA A 65 3.70 -13.02 -10.28
N GLU A 66 5.01 -13.23 -10.37
CA GLU A 66 5.99 -12.58 -9.51
C GLU A 66 6.04 -11.07 -9.74
N GLU A 67 6.02 -10.62 -11.00
CA GLU A 67 5.97 -9.19 -11.35
C GLU A 67 4.71 -8.53 -10.81
N ILE A 68 3.53 -9.14 -11.01
CA ILE A 68 2.25 -8.65 -10.47
C ILE A 68 2.33 -8.57 -8.94
N LYS A 69 2.86 -9.60 -8.28
CA LYS A 69 3.03 -9.58 -6.82
C LYS A 69 3.94 -8.43 -6.39
N GLN A 70 5.09 -8.26 -7.02
CA GLN A 70 6.02 -7.17 -6.72
C GLN A 70 5.37 -5.80 -6.91
N ALA A 71 4.63 -5.61 -8.00
CA ALA A 71 3.91 -4.36 -8.27
C ALA A 71 2.80 -4.09 -7.23
N LEU A 72 2.03 -5.12 -6.85
CA LEU A 72 0.99 -5.03 -5.83
C LEU A 72 1.59 -4.74 -4.45
N PHE A 73 2.65 -5.45 -4.05
CA PHE A 73 3.35 -5.19 -2.79
C PHE A 73 3.93 -3.77 -2.78
N GLY A 74 4.54 -3.32 -3.88
CA GLY A 74 5.08 -1.96 -3.99
C GLY A 74 4.01 -0.87 -3.94
N LYS A 75 2.81 -1.10 -4.49
CA LYS A 75 1.69 -0.15 -4.41
C LYS A 75 1.06 -0.15 -3.01
N SER A 76 0.81 -1.33 -2.45
CA SER A 76 0.24 -1.50 -1.11
C SER A 76 1.16 -0.90 -0.04
N TRP A 77 2.46 -1.20 -0.11
CA TRP A 77 3.48 -0.64 0.79
C TRP A 77 3.53 0.89 0.75
N ARG A 78 3.55 1.49 -0.46
CA ARG A 78 3.53 2.96 -0.59
C ARG A 78 2.25 3.57 -0.02
N SER A 79 1.11 2.94 -0.26
CA SER A 79 -0.17 3.39 0.31
C SER A 79 -0.14 3.32 1.84
N GLN A 80 0.40 2.22 2.40
CA GLN A 80 0.55 2.05 3.84
C GLN A 80 1.46 3.13 4.44
N GLN A 81 2.60 3.39 3.80
CA GLN A 81 3.55 4.41 4.24
C GLN A 81 2.95 5.81 4.19
N GLN A 82 2.22 6.15 3.12
CA GLN A 82 1.49 7.42 3.02
C GLN A 82 0.41 7.56 4.09
N TRP A 83 -0.35 6.49 4.33
CA TRP A 83 -1.37 6.46 5.37
C TRP A 83 -0.77 6.65 6.76
N SER A 84 0.31 5.93 7.10
CA SER A 84 1.00 6.08 8.39
C SER A 84 1.64 7.46 8.56
N ALA A 85 2.20 8.05 7.50
CA ALA A 85 2.72 9.41 7.55
C ALA A 85 1.61 10.43 7.83
N ARG A 86 0.47 10.29 7.16
CA ARG A 86 -0.71 11.14 7.38
C ARG A 86 -1.25 10.99 8.80
N GLU A 87 -1.41 9.76 9.29
CA GLU A 87 -1.87 9.48 10.65
C GLU A 87 -0.95 10.13 11.70
N ALA A 88 0.37 10.03 11.51
CA ALA A 88 1.34 10.67 12.39
C ALA A 88 1.17 12.19 12.42
N GLN A 89 1.01 12.85 11.26
CA GLN A 89 0.80 14.30 11.20
C GLN A 89 -0.49 14.73 11.92
N TYR A 90 -1.61 14.02 11.72
CA TYR A 90 -2.84 14.33 12.45
C TYR A 90 -2.67 14.13 13.96
N ARG A 91 -2.04 13.03 14.39
CA ARG A 91 -1.83 12.74 15.80
C ARG A 91 -1.01 13.83 16.48
N ASP A 92 0.08 14.24 15.84
CA ASP A 92 0.96 15.29 16.35
C ASP A 92 0.21 16.62 16.45
N LEU A 93 -0.45 17.04 15.38
CA LEU A 93 -1.18 18.31 15.34
C LEU A 93 -2.35 18.34 16.34
N LEU A 94 -3.16 17.29 16.40
CA LEU A 94 -4.26 17.16 17.36
C LEU A 94 -3.74 17.13 18.80
N GLY A 95 -2.60 16.47 19.05
CA GLY A 95 -1.94 16.47 20.35
C GLY A 95 -1.54 17.87 20.79
N GLN A 96 -0.95 18.67 19.89
CA GLN A 96 -0.55 20.04 20.21
C GLN A 96 -1.76 20.98 20.39
N LEU A 97 -2.78 20.87 19.52
CA LEU A 97 -4.03 21.64 19.65
C LEU A 97 -4.74 21.35 20.98
N TYR A 98 -4.85 20.07 21.35
CA TYR A 98 -5.43 19.67 22.62
C TYR A 98 -4.64 20.20 23.82
N THR A 99 -3.31 20.10 23.75
CA THR A 99 -2.40 20.61 24.79
C THR A 99 -2.56 22.12 24.96
N PHE A 100 -2.58 22.86 23.85
CA PHE A 100 -2.77 24.30 23.86
C PHE A 100 -4.12 24.71 24.48
N LYS A 101 -5.21 24.09 24.03
CA LYS A 101 -6.56 24.29 24.57
C LYS A 101 -6.62 24.00 26.09
N THR A 102 -5.97 22.93 26.53
CA THR A 102 -5.94 22.54 27.95
C THR A 102 -5.23 23.59 28.80
N PHE A 103 -4.08 24.10 28.36
CA PHE A 103 -3.37 25.14 29.10
C PHE A 103 -4.08 26.51 29.04
N LEU A 104 -4.81 26.81 27.97
CA LEU A 104 -5.70 27.98 27.96
C LEU A 104 -6.85 27.84 28.97
N LEU A 105 -7.43 26.65 29.09
CA LEU A 105 -8.44 26.40 30.13
C LEU A 105 -7.84 26.56 31.54
N GLU A 106 -6.65 26.02 31.78
CA GLU A 106 -5.95 26.19 33.06
C GLU A 106 -5.62 27.67 33.33
N LEU A 107 -5.21 28.44 32.31
CA LEU A 107 -5.04 29.89 32.44
C LEU A 107 -6.34 30.60 32.81
N SER A 108 -7.48 30.15 32.26
CA SER A 108 -8.78 30.75 32.55
C SER A 108 -9.16 30.63 34.02
N GLU A 109 -8.71 29.58 34.72
CA GLU A 109 -8.99 29.37 36.14
C GLU A 109 -8.41 30.48 37.03
N PHE A 110 -7.27 31.06 36.63
CA PHE A 110 -6.65 32.19 37.35
C PHE A 110 -7.50 33.46 37.30
N TYR A 111 -8.39 33.58 36.30
CA TYR A 111 -9.26 34.73 36.08
C TYR A 111 -10.67 34.57 36.66
N LEU A 112 -10.99 33.42 37.27
CA LEU A 112 -12.31 33.17 37.87
C LEU A 112 -12.50 33.86 39.24
N THR A 113 -11.43 34.38 39.85
CA THR A 113 -11.52 35.04 41.16
C THR A 113 -11.94 36.50 40.99
N PRO A 114 -13.00 36.99 41.67
CA PRO A 114 -13.42 38.38 41.55
C PRO A 114 -12.25 39.35 41.80
N GLY A 115 -11.93 40.19 40.81
CA GLY A 115 -10.81 41.13 40.84
C GLY A 115 -9.47 40.63 40.31
N SER A 116 -9.29 39.32 40.04
CA SER A 116 -8.06 38.80 39.41
C SER A 116 -7.96 39.11 37.91
N GLU A 117 -9.10 39.43 37.29
CA GLU A 117 -9.27 39.95 35.91
C GLU A 117 -8.44 41.23 35.65
N HIS A 118 -8.13 41.98 36.70
CA HIS A 118 -7.35 43.22 36.64
C HIS A 118 -5.93 43.07 37.21
N THR A 119 -5.58 41.88 37.70
CA THR A 119 -4.23 41.60 38.20
C THR A 119 -3.30 41.41 37.00
N PRO A 120 -2.26 42.24 36.84
CA PRO A 120 -1.32 42.10 35.73
C PRO A 120 -0.61 40.73 35.77
N ASP A 121 -0.37 40.11 34.60
CA ASP A 121 0.29 38.80 34.44
C ASP A 121 1.56 38.64 35.29
N ASN A 122 2.39 39.69 35.35
CA ASN A 122 3.65 39.68 36.09
C ASN A 122 3.48 39.61 37.63
N GLN A 123 2.24 39.67 38.13
CA GLN A 123 1.88 39.56 39.54
C GLN A 123 1.16 38.24 39.87
N MET A 124 0.86 37.39 38.87
CA MET A 124 0.13 36.11 39.07
C MET A 124 1.00 34.94 39.56
N GLY A 125 2.29 35.19 39.82
CA GLY A 125 3.20 34.24 40.44
C GLY A 125 3.77 33.17 39.50
N PRO A 126 4.64 32.28 40.01
CA PRO A 126 5.43 31.36 39.19
C PRO A 126 4.62 30.26 38.50
N ASN A 127 3.48 29.85 39.07
CA ASN A 127 2.62 28.84 38.46
C ASN A 127 1.94 29.37 37.19
N PHE A 128 1.45 30.61 37.22
CA PHE A 128 0.86 31.25 36.06
C PHE A 128 1.85 31.34 34.89
N GLU A 129 3.07 31.82 35.15
CA GLU A 129 4.12 31.92 34.13
C GLU A 129 4.52 30.55 33.56
N ASN A 130 4.46 29.49 34.38
CA ASN A 130 4.68 28.11 33.91
C ASN A 130 3.60 27.67 32.92
N VAL A 131 2.32 27.82 33.27
CA VAL A 131 1.18 27.45 32.41
C VAL A 131 1.19 28.29 31.13
N ARG A 132 1.42 29.60 31.25
CA ARG A 132 1.57 30.52 30.11
C ARG A 132 2.71 30.12 29.19
N GLY A 133 3.86 29.78 29.76
CA GLY A 133 5.02 29.27 29.02
C GLY A 133 4.68 28.01 28.23
N LYS A 134 3.98 27.05 28.86
CA LYS A 134 3.54 25.82 28.20
C LYS A 134 2.52 26.08 27.08
N ALA A 135 1.55 26.96 27.30
CA ALA A 135 0.59 27.37 26.28
C ALA A 135 1.32 27.98 25.07
N LYS A 136 2.29 28.87 25.31
CA LYS A 136 3.11 29.47 24.25
C LYS A 136 3.97 28.46 23.50
N THR A 137 4.55 27.49 24.20
CA THR A 137 5.28 26.40 23.55
C THR A 137 4.34 25.58 22.66
N ALA A 138 3.16 25.21 23.16
CA ALA A 138 2.19 24.45 22.39
C ALA A 138 1.72 25.21 21.14
N SER A 139 1.42 26.51 21.23
CA SER A 139 1.05 27.33 20.07
C SER A 139 2.16 27.41 19.02
N THR A 140 3.41 27.54 19.46
CA THR A 140 4.58 27.54 18.57
C THR A 140 4.71 26.20 17.83
N GLU A 141 4.52 25.08 18.54
CA GLU A 141 4.59 23.74 17.93
C GLU A 141 3.43 23.46 16.97
N ILE A 142 2.23 24.01 17.22
CA ILE A 142 1.12 23.96 16.26
C ILE A 142 1.53 24.64 14.94
N PHE A 143 2.10 25.84 14.99
CA PHE A 143 2.48 26.56 13.77
C PHE A 143 3.71 25.99 13.08
N ARG A 144 4.59 25.33 13.83
CA ARG A 144 5.73 24.59 13.26
C ARG A 144 5.25 23.35 12.50
N SER A 145 4.34 22.59 13.11
CA SER A 145 3.80 21.35 12.52
C SER A 145 2.78 21.60 11.42
N SER A 146 2.08 22.75 11.42
CA SER A 146 1.11 23.08 10.37
C SER A 146 1.75 23.14 8.98
N GLY A 147 3.02 23.56 8.87
CA GLY A 147 3.74 23.58 7.61
C GLY A 147 3.93 22.19 6.98
N THR A 148 4.23 21.16 7.77
CA THR A 148 4.35 19.78 7.27
C THR A 148 2.99 19.10 7.15
N ALA A 149 2.06 19.40 8.05
CA ALA A 149 0.70 18.88 8.01
C ALA A 149 -0.09 19.40 6.79
N ALA A 150 0.26 20.58 6.26
CA ALA A 150 -0.38 21.16 5.07
C ALA A 150 -0.31 20.28 3.81
N MET A 151 0.64 19.34 3.74
CA MET A 151 0.70 18.36 2.64
C MET A 151 -0.46 17.34 2.68
N TYR A 152 -1.12 17.21 3.82
CA TYR A 152 -2.12 16.17 4.07
C TYR A 152 -3.48 16.71 4.48
N LEU A 153 -3.53 17.93 5.04
CA LEU A 153 -4.75 18.59 5.48
C LEU A 153 -5.62 19.06 4.30
N SER A 154 -6.93 19.10 4.51
CA SER A 154 -7.87 19.75 3.61
C SER A 154 -7.69 21.28 3.61
N PRO A 155 -8.12 21.98 2.55
CA PRO A 155 -8.17 23.44 2.53
C PRO A 155 -8.98 24.01 3.70
N GLU A 156 -10.05 23.34 4.13
CA GLU A 156 -10.93 23.77 5.22
C GLU A 156 -10.22 23.72 6.58
N ALA A 157 -9.55 22.61 6.89
CA ALA A 157 -8.79 22.52 8.14
C ALA A 157 -7.58 23.46 8.15
N LEU A 158 -6.91 23.62 7.01
CA LEU A 158 -5.85 24.63 6.88
C LEU A 158 -6.36 26.04 7.13
N ALA A 159 -7.51 26.40 6.56
CA ALA A 159 -8.12 27.70 6.81
C ALA A 159 -8.42 27.91 8.30
N SER A 160 -8.83 26.87 9.03
CA SER A 160 -9.06 26.96 10.48
C SER A 160 -7.77 27.16 11.29
N LEU A 161 -6.65 26.54 10.86
CA LEU A 161 -5.33 26.73 11.49
C LEU A 161 -4.77 28.12 11.17
N ASP A 162 -4.95 28.61 9.95
CA ASP A 162 -4.54 29.95 9.54
C ASP A 162 -5.34 31.04 10.26
N LYS A 163 -6.65 30.81 10.45
CA LYS A 163 -7.51 31.66 11.29
C LYS A 163 -6.99 31.67 12.73
N LEU A 164 -6.77 30.51 13.33
CA LEU A 164 -6.17 30.40 14.66
C LEU A 164 -4.85 31.19 14.74
N ARG A 165 -3.95 31.00 13.77
CA ARG A 165 -2.64 31.68 13.74
C ARG A 165 -2.76 33.19 13.66
N SER A 166 -3.54 33.69 12.71
CA SER A 166 -3.67 35.12 12.45
C SER A 166 -4.40 35.85 13.57
N GLU A 167 -5.51 35.30 14.05
CA GLU A 167 -6.29 35.89 15.14
C GLU A 167 -5.56 35.77 16.49
N HIS A 168 -4.91 34.64 16.78
CA HIS A 168 -4.08 34.50 17.98
C HIS A 168 -2.93 35.52 17.99
N TRP A 169 -2.23 35.70 16.86
CA TRP A 169 -1.18 36.71 16.75
C TRP A 169 -1.71 38.12 16.98
N LEU A 170 -2.90 38.45 16.47
CA LEU A 170 -3.56 39.73 16.70
C LEU A 170 -3.91 39.92 18.18
N LEU A 171 -4.48 38.89 18.82
CA LEU A 171 -4.80 38.89 20.25
C LEU A 171 -3.54 39.08 21.12
N GLU A 172 -2.43 38.41 20.78
CA GLU A 172 -1.15 38.53 21.51
C GLU A 172 -0.48 39.91 21.27
N SER A 173 -0.51 40.41 20.04
CA SER A 173 0.23 41.62 19.65
C SER A 173 -0.42 42.92 20.11
N PHE A 174 -1.76 42.95 20.18
CA PHE A 174 -2.50 44.16 20.53
C PHE A 174 -2.91 44.22 22.01
N GLY A 175 -2.36 43.32 22.84
CA GLY A 175 -2.37 43.45 24.30
C GLY A 175 -3.74 43.74 24.88
N ALA A 176 -4.74 42.91 24.55
CA ALA A 176 -6.07 43.05 25.13
C ALA A 176 -5.96 43.17 26.66
N VAL A 177 -6.43 44.31 27.17
CA VAL A 177 -6.22 44.84 28.53
C VAL A 177 -6.96 44.04 29.62
N SER A 178 -7.62 42.95 29.24
CA SER A 178 -8.07 41.88 30.13
C SER A 178 -7.52 40.56 29.61
N THR A 179 -6.60 39.96 30.37
CA THR A 179 -5.95 38.71 30.00
C THR A 179 -6.90 37.52 30.05
N ALA A 180 -8.07 37.67 30.70
CA ALA A 180 -9.19 36.73 30.64
C ALA A 180 -9.84 36.67 29.24
N ASP A 181 -10.10 37.82 28.60
CA ASP A 181 -10.72 37.89 27.28
C ASP A 181 -9.81 37.27 26.21
N TYR A 182 -8.51 37.54 26.31
CA TYR A 182 -7.49 36.90 25.49
C TYR A 182 -7.56 35.37 25.61
N VAL A 183 -7.54 34.84 26.84
CA VAL A 183 -7.57 33.40 27.08
C VAL A 183 -8.86 32.77 26.53
N HIS A 184 -9.99 33.45 26.72
CA HIS A 184 -11.29 32.98 26.22
C HIS A 184 -11.34 32.89 24.69
N GLU A 185 -10.98 33.97 23.98
CA GLU A 185 -11.00 33.98 22.51
C GLU A 185 -9.96 33.03 21.91
N ALA A 186 -8.75 32.97 22.50
CA ALA A 186 -7.74 31.99 22.10
C ALA A 186 -8.23 30.55 22.28
N PHE A 187 -8.95 30.25 23.38
CA PHE A 187 -9.50 28.92 23.64
C PHE A 187 -10.57 28.54 22.62
N LYS A 188 -11.43 29.49 22.25
CA LYS A 188 -12.47 29.32 21.24
C LYS A 188 -11.85 29.03 19.87
N LEU A 189 -10.85 29.81 19.46
CA LEU A 189 -10.11 29.59 18.21
C LEU A 189 -9.40 28.22 18.18
N ALA A 190 -8.73 27.86 19.28
CA ALA A 190 -8.04 26.58 19.39
C ALA A 190 -9.03 25.40 19.35
N SER A 191 -10.20 25.56 19.96
CA SER A 191 -11.27 24.56 19.94
C SER A 191 -11.87 24.39 18.54
N GLU A 192 -12.15 25.49 17.85
CA GLU A 192 -12.67 25.46 16.46
C GLU A 192 -11.67 24.75 15.53
N ALA A 193 -10.38 25.09 15.61
CA ALA A 193 -9.34 24.43 14.83
C ALA A 193 -9.20 22.95 15.19
N TYR A 194 -9.25 22.60 16.48
CA TYR A 194 -9.20 21.21 16.93
C TYR A 194 -10.35 20.38 16.38
N GLU A 195 -11.59 20.86 16.48
CA GLU A 195 -12.76 20.11 16.00
C GLU A 195 -12.73 19.93 14.48
N ASN A 196 -12.33 20.96 13.72
CA ASN A 196 -12.20 20.87 12.26
C ASN A 196 -11.13 19.84 11.85
N VAL A 197 -9.94 19.89 12.46
CA VAL A 197 -8.86 18.93 12.20
C VAL A 197 -9.28 17.52 12.63
N LEU A 198 -9.99 17.38 13.75
CA LEU A 198 -10.45 16.08 14.25
C LEU A 198 -11.52 15.47 13.33
N ALA A 199 -12.47 16.28 12.87
CA ALA A 199 -13.51 15.85 11.92
C ALA A 199 -12.88 15.36 10.62
N GLU A 200 -11.93 16.11 10.07
CA GLU A 200 -11.18 15.71 8.89
C GLU A 200 -10.35 14.44 9.13
N ALA A 201 -9.64 14.35 10.26
CA ALA A 201 -8.84 13.18 10.59
C ALA A 201 -9.70 11.92 10.66
N LYS A 202 -10.89 12.01 11.28
CA LYS A 202 -11.84 10.88 11.34
C LYS A 202 -12.29 10.46 9.93
N GLN A 203 -12.69 11.42 9.10
CA GLN A 203 -13.12 11.16 7.73
C GLN A 203 -11.99 10.53 6.89
N THR A 204 -10.79 11.11 6.96
CA THR A 204 -9.66 10.75 6.11
C THR A 204 -9.00 9.44 6.52
N LEU A 205 -9.00 9.12 7.81
CA LEU A 205 -8.47 7.86 8.33
C LEU A 205 -9.52 6.73 8.36
N GLY A 206 -10.76 7.00 7.93
CA GLY A 206 -11.85 6.02 7.92
C GLY A 206 -12.26 5.56 9.32
N LEU A 207 -12.03 6.40 10.33
CA LEU A 207 -12.48 6.13 11.69
C LEU A 207 -13.99 6.39 11.77
N PRO A 208 -14.76 5.61 12.55
CA PRO A 208 -16.18 5.85 12.70
C PRO A 208 -16.40 7.29 13.19
N GLY A 209 -16.97 8.12 12.31
CA GLY A 209 -17.47 9.42 12.70
C GLY A 209 -18.52 9.18 13.77
N GLY A 210 -18.33 9.76 14.95
CA GLY A 210 -19.39 9.86 15.95
C GLY A 210 -20.50 10.73 15.36
N GLY A 211 -21.38 10.11 14.56
CA GLY A 211 -22.62 10.71 14.14
C GLY A 211 -23.49 10.87 15.37
N ALA A 212 -23.68 12.12 15.78
CA ALA A 212 -24.89 12.59 16.41
C ALA A 212 -25.70 13.32 15.32
#